data_AF-A0A1U6ID20-F1
#
_entry.id   AF-A0A1U6ID20-F1
#
_cell.length_a   1.000
_cell.length_b   1.000
_cell.length_c   1.000
_cell.angle_alpha   90.00
_cell.angle_beta   90.00
_cell.angle_gamma   90.00
#
_symmetry.space_group_name_H-M   'P 1'
#
loop_
_entity.id
_entity.type
_entity.pdbx_description
1 polymer ?
#
loop_
_entity_poly.entity_id
_entity_poly.type
_entity_poly.pdbx_seq_one_letter_code
_entity_poly.pdbx_strand_id
1 'polypeptide(L)'
;MTVGERHEPVRGAALPDKAPPAEVTATGLGPWPGEDPLEAARIIRGELGSPHLPFLAELPARGVGSDALGRTASLLEELAVDVQPYGWRLVDRPGKDFRRAASALSTDINVLADVAGAEDASAEEIKLQLVGPLTLAAGLHLHNGERALLDYGARRDLTASLAAGVGGYLARVSAAVPGARLVVQLDEPDVAAVLAGTIPTASGYRTLRAVAASEARESWRLVMDALRAAGAAEVVVSVPEVEAPFDQILHAGADGIAVPLKALTSRQWEQLAGAVEAGKRVWAGALDVAAGQLPKVADCVESVWRPWRQLGLPASSLASLRVTPSAGLAGHSPAQATAVLGRLTQVADGLNQVALG
;
A
#
# COMPACT_ATOMS: atom_id res chain seq x y z
N MET A 1 36.55 23.84 -38.40
CA MET A 1 35.21 23.36 -38.77
C MET A 1 35.14 21.92 -38.28
N THR A 2 34.74 21.75 -37.03
CA THR A 2 34.81 20.47 -36.31
C THR A 2 33.42 20.16 -35.80
N VAL A 3 32.91 19.02 -36.25
CA VAL A 3 31.52 18.57 -36.13
C VAL A 3 31.21 18.28 -34.66
N GLY A 4 30.13 18.87 -34.16
CA GLY A 4 29.61 18.61 -32.82
C GLY A 4 28.93 17.25 -32.75
N GLU A 5 29.43 16.39 -31.86
CA GLU A 5 28.74 15.18 -31.43
C GLU A 5 27.54 15.58 -30.57
N ARG A 6 26.34 15.31 -31.11
CA ARG A 6 25.09 15.43 -30.37
C ARG A 6 24.95 14.17 -29.51
N HIS A 7 24.91 14.37 -28.20
CA HIS A 7 24.52 13.35 -27.23
C HIS A 7 23.02 13.06 -27.40
N GLU A 8 22.67 11.90 -27.95
CA GLU A 8 21.30 11.41 -27.99
C GLU A 8 20.91 10.89 -26.60
N PRO A 9 19.74 11.28 -26.04
CA PRO A 9 19.25 10.66 -24.83
C PRO A 9 18.70 9.27 -25.15
N VAL A 10 19.19 8.27 -24.39
CA VAL A 10 18.69 6.89 -24.41
C VAL A 10 17.19 6.92 -24.08
N ARG A 11 16.34 6.64 -25.06
CA ARG A 11 14.91 6.42 -24.87
C ARG A 11 14.73 5.17 -24.01
N GLY A 12 14.28 5.35 -22.77
CA GLY A 12 13.83 4.25 -21.92
C GLY A 12 12.74 3.45 -22.66
N ALA A 13 12.93 2.14 -22.74
CA ALA A 13 11.94 1.25 -23.32
C ALA A 13 10.65 1.38 -22.51
N ALA A 14 9.58 1.84 -23.15
CA ALA A 14 8.25 1.81 -22.57
C ALA A 14 7.93 0.36 -22.19
N LEU A 15 7.70 0.12 -20.90
CA LEU A 15 7.16 -1.15 -20.43
C LEU A 15 5.86 -1.42 -21.21
N PRO A 16 5.68 -2.62 -21.80
CA PRO A 16 4.46 -2.92 -22.53
C PRO A 16 3.26 -2.80 -21.58
N ASP A 17 2.28 -2.02 -22.01
CA ASP A 17 0.97 -1.85 -21.40
C ASP A 17 0.21 -3.19 -21.48
N LYS A 18 0.60 -4.15 -20.64
CA LYS A 18 -0.08 -5.44 -20.51
C LYS A 18 -1.37 -5.19 -19.71
N ALA A 19 -2.49 -5.57 -20.32
CA ALA A 19 -3.85 -5.48 -19.80
C ALA A 19 -3.96 -5.97 -18.35
N PRO A 20 -4.94 -5.48 -17.57
CA PRO A 20 -5.17 -5.92 -16.21
C PRO A 20 -5.28 -7.46 -16.12
N PRO A 21 -4.94 -8.06 -14.96
CA PRO A 21 -5.03 -9.50 -14.75
C PRO A 21 -6.36 -10.07 -15.25
N ALA A 22 -6.29 -11.12 -16.07
CA ALA A 22 -7.46 -11.82 -16.61
C ALA A 22 -8.12 -12.74 -15.57
N GLU A 23 -7.55 -12.81 -14.36
CA GLU A 23 -7.95 -13.70 -13.28
C GLU A 23 -7.78 -13.03 -11.91
N VAL A 24 -8.44 -13.60 -10.91
CA VAL A 24 -8.30 -13.22 -9.49
C VAL A 24 -6.90 -13.60 -9.03
N THR A 25 -6.23 -12.67 -8.34
CA THR A 25 -4.87 -12.85 -7.81
C THR A 25 -4.85 -12.66 -6.30
N ALA A 26 -3.72 -12.94 -5.63
CA ALA A 26 -3.56 -12.78 -4.18
C ALA A 26 -2.37 -11.86 -3.84
N THR A 27 -2.43 -11.16 -2.71
CA THR A 27 -1.28 -10.44 -2.11
C THR A 27 -1.47 -10.22 -0.60
N GLY A 28 -0.39 -9.86 0.12
CA GLY A 28 -0.47 -9.39 1.51
C GLY A 28 -0.79 -7.89 1.62
N LEU A 29 -0.77 -7.31 2.83
CA LEU A 29 -0.93 -5.85 3.01
C LEU A 29 0.38 -5.10 3.30
N GLY A 30 1.50 -5.81 3.47
CA GLY A 30 2.81 -5.18 3.73
C GLY A 30 3.43 -5.57 5.08
N PRO A 31 2.78 -5.28 6.21
CA PRO A 31 3.30 -5.63 7.53
C PRO A 31 3.48 -7.15 7.69
N TRP A 32 4.67 -7.57 8.08
CA TRP A 32 5.11 -8.96 8.15
C TRP A 32 5.76 -9.27 9.51
N PRO A 33 5.59 -10.48 10.05
CA PRO A 33 6.16 -10.84 11.35
C PRO A 33 7.65 -11.19 11.27
N GLY A 34 8.34 -11.02 12.40
CA GLY A 34 9.77 -11.32 12.53
C GLY A 34 10.68 -10.15 12.18
N GLU A 35 11.98 -10.44 12.17
CA GLU A 35 13.04 -9.42 12.05
C GLU A 35 14.00 -9.69 10.88
N ASP A 36 13.89 -10.84 10.20
CA ASP A 36 14.78 -11.22 9.11
C ASP A 36 14.17 -10.86 7.73
N PRO A 37 14.68 -9.82 7.03
CA PRO A 37 14.21 -9.46 5.69
C PRO A 37 14.47 -10.54 4.65
N LEU A 38 15.51 -11.35 4.80
CA LEU A 38 15.86 -12.39 3.84
C LEU A 38 14.88 -13.55 3.91
N GLU A 39 14.56 -14.00 5.13
CA GLU A 39 13.54 -15.02 5.35
C GLU A 39 12.17 -14.54 4.86
N ALA A 40 11.77 -13.31 5.20
CA ALA A 40 10.52 -12.73 4.74
C ALA A 40 10.42 -12.68 3.21
N ALA A 41 11.45 -12.19 2.53
CA ALA A 41 11.49 -12.11 1.07
C ALA A 41 11.38 -13.50 0.41
N ARG A 42 12.10 -14.51 0.92
CA ARG A 42 12.03 -15.89 0.42
C ARG A 42 10.63 -16.50 0.58
N ILE A 43 10.02 -16.33 1.75
CA ILE A 43 8.66 -16.85 2.00
C ILE A 43 7.65 -16.16 1.07
N ILE A 44 7.67 -14.83 1.01
CA ILE A 44 6.69 -14.06 0.24
C ILE A 44 6.76 -14.43 -1.24
N ARG A 45 7.96 -14.55 -1.82
CA ARG A 45 8.11 -14.91 -3.23
C ARG A 45 7.86 -16.39 -3.51
N GLY A 46 8.17 -17.26 -2.55
CA GLY A 46 7.84 -18.68 -2.65
C GLY A 46 6.33 -18.96 -2.64
N GLU A 47 5.57 -18.21 -1.84
CA GLU A 47 4.11 -18.36 -1.73
C GLU A 47 3.33 -17.54 -2.76
N LEU A 48 3.83 -16.36 -3.14
CA LEU A 48 3.20 -15.44 -4.11
C LEU A 48 3.99 -15.38 -5.42
N GLY A 49 4.12 -16.53 -6.08
CA GLY A 49 4.62 -16.60 -7.46
C GLY A 49 3.58 -16.11 -8.48
N SER A 50 3.97 -16.02 -9.76
CA SER A 50 3.02 -15.69 -10.85
C SER A 50 1.84 -16.68 -10.86
N PRO A 51 0.58 -16.21 -10.92
CA PRO A 51 0.10 -14.86 -11.28
C PRO A 51 -0.11 -13.90 -10.10
N HIS A 52 0.26 -14.29 -8.88
CA HIS A 52 0.06 -13.50 -7.68
C HIS A 52 1.08 -12.36 -7.53
N LEU A 53 0.80 -11.43 -6.63
CA LEU A 53 1.58 -10.20 -6.48
C LEU A 53 2.46 -10.26 -5.22
N PRO A 54 3.76 -10.58 -5.34
CA PRO A 54 4.70 -10.51 -4.22
C PRO A 54 4.91 -9.05 -3.80
N PHE A 55 5.39 -8.83 -2.58
CA PHE A 55 5.52 -7.49 -2.01
C PHE A 55 6.79 -7.34 -1.17
N LEU A 56 7.28 -6.10 -1.06
CA LEU A 56 8.38 -5.78 -0.16
C LEU A 56 7.87 -5.69 1.28
N ALA A 57 8.24 -6.65 2.13
CA ALA A 57 7.78 -6.72 3.52
C ALA A 57 8.17 -5.51 4.37
N GLU A 58 7.27 -5.11 5.27
CA GLU A 58 7.55 -4.23 6.40
C GLU A 58 7.73 -5.04 7.68
N LEU A 59 8.88 -4.88 8.34
CA LEU A 59 9.26 -5.65 9.53
C LEU A 59 9.31 -4.75 10.77
N PRO A 60 8.17 -4.34 11.34
CA PRO A 60 8.12 -3.42 12.48
C PRO A 60 8.81 -3.98 13.73
N ALA A 61 8.94 -5.30 13.88
CA ALA A 61 9.62 -5.92 15.02
C ALA A 61 11.12 -5.57 15.13
N ARG A 62 11.76 -5.15 14.03
CA ARG A 62 13.15 -4.64 14.04
C ARG A 62 13.31 -3.31 14.79
N GLY A 63 12.20 -2.72 15.23
CA GLY A 63 12.16 -1.54 16.06
C GLY A 63 12.07 -0.24 15.26
N VAL A 64 12.39 0.85 15.94
CA VAL A 64 12.19 2.23 15.47
C VAL A 64 12.77 2.46 14.08
N GLY A 65 11.93 2.91 13.15
CA GLY A 65 12.29 3.22 11.77
C GLY A 65 11.99 2.09 10.79
N SER A 66 11.64 0.90 11.30
CA SER A 66 11.11 -0.20 10.47
C SER A 66 9.58 -0.26 10.48
N ASP A 67 8.92 0.56 11.28
CA ASP A 67 7.48 0.80 11.24
C ASP A 67 7.06 1.58 9.98
N ALA A 68 5.83 1.39 9.52
CA ALA A 68 5.31 1.99 8.28
C ALA A 68 5.45 3.53 8.26
N LEU A 69 5.19 4.18 9.40
CA LEU A 69 5.24 5.63 9.53
C LEU A 69 6.68 6.15 9.42
N GLY A 70 7.61 5.60 10.19
CA GLY A 70 9.03 5.95 10.13
C GLY A 70 9.67 5.64 8.79
N ARG A 71 9.33 4.50 8.19
CA ARG A 71 9.76 4.09 6.86
C ARG A 71 9.32 5.11 5.81
N THR A 72 8.04 5.46 5.79
CA THR A 72 7.50 6.45 4.83
C THR A 72 8.07 7.84 5.10
N ALA A 73 8.19 8.25 6.36
CA ALA A 73 8.75 9.55 6.73
C ALA A 73 10.24 9.71 6.33
N SER A 74 10.98 8.60 6.22
CA SER A 74 12.36 8.63 5.70
C SER A 74 12.47 8.94 4.21
N LEU A 75 11.35 8.91 3.48
CA LEU A 75 11.28 9.27 2.07
C LEU A 75 11.05 10.77 1.85
N LEU A 76 10.69 11.52 2.88
CA LEU A 76 10.37 12.93 2.76
C LEU A 76 11.60 13.74 2.29
N GLU A 77 11.43 14.57 1.27
CA GLU A 77 12.45 15.54 0.83
C GLU A 77 12.30 16.87 1.57
N GLU A 78 13.43 17.49 1.94
CA GLU A 78 13.48 18.77 2.69
C GLU A 78 12.81 18.77 4.08
N LEU A 79 12.21 17.65 4.50
CA LEU A 79 11.67 17.43 5.84
C LEU A 79 12.37 16.24 6.49
N ALA A 80 12.75 16.38 7.75
CA ALA A 80 13.33 15.30 8.54
C ALA A 80 12.42 14.94 9.71
N VAL A 81 12.65 13.75 10.28
CA VAL A 81 11.92 13.26 11.45
C VAL A 81 12.84 12.70 12.53
N ASP A 82 12.42 12.84 13.79
CA ASP A 82 13.01 12.15 14.94
C ASP A 82 11.92 11.44 15.78
N VAL A 83 12.35 10.53 16.65
CA VAL A 83 11.43 9.81 17.54
C VAL A 83 11.41 10.46 18.90
N GLN A 84 10.21 10.81 19.35
CA GLN A 84 9.91 11.33 20.68
C GLN A 84 9.05 10.31 21.46
N PRO A 85 8.91 10.45 22.79
CA PRO A 85 8.06 9.56 23.59
C PRO A 85 6.60 9.46 23.12
N TYR A 86 6.10 10.49 22.43
CA TYR A 86 4.74 10.55 21.88
C TYR A 86 4.66 10.16 20.39
N GLY A 87 5.77 9.77 19.76
CA GLY A 87 5.83 9.31 18.38
C GLY A 87 6.81 10.09 17.50
N TRP A 88 6.67 9.92 16.19
CA TRP A 88 7.50 10.58 15.20
C TRP A 88 7.16 12.08 15.11
N ARG A 89 8.19 12.91 15.05
CA ARG A 89 8.08 14.36 15.00
C ARG A 89 8.92 14.94 13.88
N LEU A 90 8.38 15.95 13.19
CA LEU A 90 9.07 16.75 12.20
C LEU A 90 10.16 17.61 12.83
N VAL A 91 11.33 17.60 12.22
CA VAL A 91 12.52 18.36 12.64
C VAL A 91 13.22 19.00 11.45
N ASP A 92 13.98 20.07 11.72
CA ASP A 92 14.67 20.84 10.67
C ASP A 92 15.82 20.08 9.99
N ARG A 93 16.39 19.06 10.63
CA ARG A 93 17.58 18.35 10.13
C ARG A 93 17.54 16.85 10.41
N PRO A 94 18.05 16.02 9.49
CA PRO A 94 18.08 14.57 9.66
C PRO A 94 18.96 14.15 10.84
N GLY A 95 18.33 13.50 11.82
CA GLY A 95 18.97 12.99 13.02
C GLY A 95 19.50 11.57 12.89
N LYS A 96 19.64 10.89 14.04
CA LYS A 96 19.99 9.46 14.09
C LYS A 96 18.81 8.58 13.68
N ASP A 97 17.59 8.93 14.11
CA ASP A 97 16.40 8.12 13.83
C ASP A 97 16.01 8.14 12.35
N PHE A 98 16.05 9.31 11.70
CA PHE A 98 15.90 9.43 10.25
C PHE A 98 16.88 8.52 9.49
N ARG A 99 18.18 8.60 9.83
CA ARG A 99 19.21 7.76 9.20
C ARG A 99 19.00 6.27 9.48
N ARG A 100 18.50 5.91 10.65
CA ARG A 100 18.15 4.53 10.98
C ARG A 100 17.03 4.00 10.10
N ALA A 101 15.93 4.76 9.94
CA ALA A 101 14.81 4.39 9.08
C ALA A 101 15.25 4.25 7.60
N ALA A 102 16.00 5.23 7.09
CA ALA A 102 16.54 5.20 5.73
C ALA A 102 17.49 4.00 5.51
N SER A 103 18.32 3.68 6.50
CA SER A 103 19.22 2.53 6.45
C SER A 103 18.45 1.21 6.48
N ALA A 104 17.42 1.07 7.32
CA ALA A 104 16.58 -0.14 7.38
C ALA A 104 15.88 -0.39 6.04
N LEU A 105 15.29 0.65 5.46
CA LEU A 105 14.70 0.60 4.11
C LEU A 105 15.75 0.21 3.05
N SER A 106 16.96 0.74 3.13
CA SER A 106 18.03 0.36 2.20
C SER A 106 18.43 -1.10 2.32
N THR A 107 18.51 -1.62 3.54
CA THR A 107 18.77 -3.04 3.76
C THR A 107 17.68 -3.89 3.13
N ASP A 108 16.40 -3.52 3.27
CA ASP A 108 15.28 -4.26 2.68
C ASP A 108 15.36 -4.32 1.16
N ILE A 109 15.67 -3.20 0.51
CA ILE A 109 15.81 -3.13 -0.96
C ILE A 109 17.01 -3.95 -1.43
N ASN A 110 18.14 -3.91 -0.71
CA ASN A 110 19.32 -4.69 -1.05
C ASN A 110 19.06 -6.18 -0.92
N VAL A 111 18.41 -6.60 0.17
CA VAL A 111 18.00 -8.01 0.37
C VAL A 111 17.03 -8.44 -0.72
N LEU A 112 16.06 -7.60 -1.08
CA LEU A 112 15.17 -7.87 -2.20
C LEU A 112 15.96 -8.10 -3.51
N ALA A 113 16.97 -7.28 -3.79
CA ALA A 113 17.84 -7.42 -4.95
C ALA A 113 18.63 -8.74 -4.93
N ASP A 114 19.24 -9.09 -3.79
CA ASP A 114 19.99 -10.33 -3.62
C ASP A 114 19.10 -11.56 -3.86
N VAL A 115 17.89 -11.56 -3.29
CA VAL A 115 16.94 -12.64 -3.48
C VAL A 115 16.51 -12.65 -4.94
N ALA A 116 16.18 -11.50 -5.55
CA ALA A 116 15.71 -11.44 -6.95
C ALA A 116 16.75 -11.91 -7.96
N GLY A 117 18.03 -11.58 -7.73
CA GLY A 117 19.14 -12.02 -8.58
C GLY A 117 19.49 -13.50 -8.42
N ALA A 118 19.04 -14.16 -7.36
CA ALA A 118 19.25 -15.59 -7.12
C ALA A 118 18.15 -16.49 -7.70
N GLU A 119 17.03 -15.92 -8.17
CA GLU A 119 15.93 -16.69 -8.76
C GLU A 119 16.11 -16.89 -10.28
N ASP A 120 15.76 -18.08 -10.76
CA ASP A 120 15.78 -18.41 -12.19
C ASP A 120 14.71 -17.65 -12.99
N ALA A 121 13.61 -17.28 -12.33
CA ALA A 121 12.49 -16.55 -12.93
C ALA A 121 12.19 -15.28 -12.12
N SER A 122 12.33 -14.12 -12.75
CA SER A 122 12.01 -12.84 -12.12
C SER A 122 10.49 -12.67 -11.97
N ALA A 123 10.06 -12.06 -10.87
CA ALA A 123 8.66 -11.66 -10.69
C ALA A 123 8.24 -10.64 -11.76
N GLU A 124 7.09 -10.86 -12.40
CA GLU A 124 6.54 -9.91 -13.39
C GLU A 124 6.11 -8.58 -12.76
N GLU A 125 5.65 -8.63 -11.50
CA GLU A 125 5.20 -7.49 -10.74
C GLU A 125 5.72 -7.57 -9.30
N ILE A 126 5.91 -6.40 -8.68
CA ILE A 126 6.20 -6.30 -7.25
C ILE A 126 5.42 -5.16 -6.63
N LYS A 127 4.84 -5.43 -5.46
CA LYS A 127 4.13 -4.43 -4.68
C LYS A 127 5.04 -3.73 -3.67
N LEU A 128 4.84 -2.43 -3.57
CA LEU A 128 5.34 -1.57 -2.52
C LEU A 128 4.17 -0.95 -1.77
N GLN A 129 4.37 -0.63 -0.50
CA GLN A 129 3.38 0.09 0.29
C GLN A 129 4.02 1.24 1.05
N LEU A 130 3.23 2.28 1.28
CA LEU A 130 3.60 3.55 1.90
C LEU A 130 2.42 4.08 2.70
N VAL A 131 2.68 4.80 3.77
CA VAL A 131 1.61 5.55 4.47
C VAL A 131 1.15 6.72 3.60
N GLY A 132 -0.16 6.83 3.39
CA GLY A 132 -0.76 7.91 2.62
C GLY A 132 -0.64 9.28 3.30
N PRO A 133 -0.79 10.39 2.54
CA PRO A 133 -0.51 11.74 3.04
C PRO A 133 -1.38 12.15 4.25
N LEU A 134 -2.62 11.67 4.37
CA LEU A 134 -3.50 12.07 5.46
C LEU A 134 -3.16 11.34 6.76
N THR A 135 -2.95 10.03 6.68
CA THR A 135 -2.46 9.22 7.79
C THR A 135 -1.05 9.65 8.21
N LEU A 136 -0.19 10.01 7.26
CA LEU A 136 1.14 10.55 7.57
C LEU A 136 1.03 11.86 8.38
N ALA A 137 0.16 12.79 7.95
CA ALA A 137 -0.10 14.01 8.71
C ALA A 137 -0.74 13.74 10.08
N ALA A 138 -1.60 12.72 10.18
CA ALA A 138 -2.18 12.30 11.45
C ALA A 138 -1.12 11.68 12.39
N GLY A 139 -0.19 10.89 11.87
CA GLY A 139 0.82 10.18 12.66
C GLY A 139 2.02 11.03 13.07
N LEU A 140 2.41 12.03 12.27
CA LEU A 140 3.55 12.89 12.55
C LEU A 140 3.18 14.06 13.45
N HIS A 141 4.09 14.42 14.35
CA HIS A 141 3.95 15.56 15.26
C HIS A 141 4.80 16.75 14.81
N LEU A 142 4.35 17.94 15.15
CA LEU A 142 5.10 19.20 15.01
C LEU A 142 6.02 19.39 16.22
N HIS A 143 6.93 20.36 16.13
CA HIS A 143 7.84 20.74 17.22
C HIS A 143 7.13 21.10 18.54
N ASN A 144 5.89 21.58 18.46
CA ASN A 144 5.06 21.94 19.63
C ASN A 144 4.31 20.74 20.26
N GLY A 145 4.46 19.54 19.70
CA GLY A 145 3.83 18.31 20.20
C GLY A 145 2.41 18.05 19.70
N GLU A 146 1.80 18.95 18.91
CA GLU A 146 0.54 18.67 18.22
C GLU A 146 0.78 17.87 16.93
N ARG A 147 -0.24 17.19 16.41
CA ARG A 147 -0.14 16.47 15.14
C ARG A 147 -0.01 17.45 13.98
N ALA A 148 0.77 17.10 12.95
CA ALA A 148 0.91 17.87 11.73
C ALA A 148 -0.44 18.07 11.02
N LEU A 149 -1.39 17.16 11.23
CA LEU A 149 -2.77 17.27 10.78
C LEU A 149 -3.46 18.57 11.25
N LEU A 150 -3.06 19.17 12.37
CA LEU A 150 -3.65 20.43 12.85
C LEU A 150 -3.38 21.61 11.92
N ASP A 151 -2.22 21.63 11.25
CA ASP A 151 -1.72 22.77 10.49
C ASP A 151 -1.84 22.53 8.98
N TYR A 152 -2.58 23.39 8.28
CA TYR A 152 -2.77 23.27 6.83
C TYR A 152 -1.45 23.39 6.04
N GLY A 153 -0.57 24.30 6.45
CA GLY A 153 0.75 24.45 5.83
C GLY A 153 1.59 23.20 6.01
N ALA A 154 1.59 22.61 7.22
CA ALA A 154 2.29 21.35 7.47
C ALA A 154 1.74 20.19 6.62
N ARG A 155 0.41 20.04 6.49
CA ARG A 155 -0.20 19.01 5.63
C ARG A 155 0.18 19.18 4.16
N ARG A 156 0.16 20.42 3.66
CA ARG A 156 0.55 20.74 2.29
C ARG A 156 2.03 20.42 2.05
N ASP A 157 2.91 20.88 2.94
CA ASP A 157 4.35 20.70 2.80
C ASP A 157 4.74 19.22 2.94
N LEU A 158 4.09 18.46 3.85
CA LEU A 158 4.23 17.01 3.95
C LEU A 158 3.83 16.29 2.67
N THR A 159 2.67 16.65 2.09
CA THR A 159 2.20 16.03 0.85
C THR A 159 3.17 16.31 -0.30
N ALA A 160 3.64 17.56 -0.44
CA ALA A 160 4.60 17.94 -1.47
C ALA A 160 5.96 17.25 -1.30
N SER A 161 6.45 17.17 -0.06
CA SER A 161 7.69 16.50 0.31
C SER A 161 7.63 14.99 0.04
N LEU A 162 6.51 14.33 0.34
CA LEU A 162 6.28 12.92 0.02
C LEU A 162 6.26 12.70 -1.50
N ALA A 163 5.51 13.53 -2.23
CA ALA A 163 5.43 13.46 -3.69
C ALA A 163 6.81 13.65 -4.36
N ALA A 164 7.67 14.50 -3.81
CA ALA A 164 9.03 14.68 -4.33
C ALA A 164 9.90 13.42 -4.09
N GLY A 165 9.82 12.84 -2.89
CA GLY A 165 10.71 11.74 -2.50
C GLY A 165 10.35 10.33 -2.99
N VAL A 166 9.08 10.07 -3.34
CA VAL A 166 8.67 8.74 -3.82
C VAL A 166 9.40 8.30 -5.10
N GLY A 167 9.84 9.26 -5.93
CA GLY A 167 10.58 8.95 -7.16
C GLY A 167 11.91 8.24 -6.89
N GLY A 168 12.66 8.71 -5.90
CA GLY A 168 13.92 8.07 -5.50
C GLY A 168 13.71 6.67 -4.94
N TYR A 169 12.60 6.43 -4.22
CA TYR A 169 12.26 5.11 -3.71
C TYR A 169 11.92 4.12 -4.83
N LEU A 170 11.01 4.48 -5.74
CA LEU A 170 10.61 3.64 -6.86
C LEU A 170 11.79 3.31 -7.78
N ALA A 171 12.66 4.28 -8.05
CA ALA A 171 13.86 4.06 -8.85
C ALA A 171 14.81 3.01 -8.23
N ARG A 172 15.00 3.06 -6.89
CA ARG A 172 15.83 2.09 -6.18
C ARG A 172 15.24 0.68 -6.21
N VAL A 173 13.92 0.55 -6.08
CA VAL A 173 13.24 -0.75 -6.19
C VAL A 173 13.29 -1.27 -7.62
N SER A 174 13.04 -0.43 -8.62
CA SER A 174 13.11 -0.81 -10.03
C SER A 174 14.52 -1.31 -10.40
N ALA A 175 15.56 -0.70 -9.85
CA ALA A 175 16.94 -1.18 -10.01
C ALA A 175 17.21 -2.51 -9.26
N ALA A 176 16.55 -2.74 -8.12
CA ALA A 176 16.68 -3.97 -7.34
C ALA A 176 15.97 -5.18 -8.00
N VAL A 177 14.86 -4.94 -8.71
CA VAL A 177 14.10 -5.98 -9.41
C VAL A 177 13.86 -5.55 -10.87
N PRO A 178 14.88 -5.64 -11.74
CA PRO A 178 14.76 -5.18 -13.12
C PRO A 178 13.65 -5.90 -13.88
N GLY A 179 12.83 -5.14 -14.62
CA GLY A 179 11.74 -5.67 -15.44
C GLY A 179 10.42 -5.90 -14.70
N ALA A 180 10.39 -5.85 -13.37
CA ALA A 180 9.16 -5.94 -12.61
C ALA A 180 8.34 -4.64 -12.71
N ARG A 181 7.03 -4.77 -12.96
CA ARG A 181 6.09 -3.66 -12.84
C ARG A 181 5.88 -3.32 -11.36
N LEU A 182 5.92 -2.03 -11.02
CA LEU A 182 5.72 -1.57 -9.66
C LEU A 182 4.25 -1.29 -9.38
N VAL A 183 3.68 -1.98 -8.41
CA VAL A 183 2.33 -1.73 -7.88
C VAL A 183 2.48 -1.04 -6.53
N VAL A 184 1.79 0.09 -6.31
CA VAL A 184 1.93 0.87 -5.07
C VAL A 184 0.62 0.90 -4.29
N GLN A 185 0.68 0.53 -3.03
CA GLN A 185 -0.40 0.63 -2.06
C GLN A 185 -0.16 1.85 -1.14
N LEU A 186 -1.09 2.80 -1.12
CA LEU A 186 -1.09 3.92 -0.17
C LEU A 186 -2.01 3.56 1.01
N ASP A 187 -1.45 3.40 2.19
CA ASP A 187 -2.16 3.04 3.41
C ASP A 187 -2.73 4.26 4.11
N GLU A 188 -4.06 4.31 4.20
CA GLU A 188 -4.81 5.39 4.82
C GLU A 188 -5.72 4.89 5.97
N PRO A 189 -5.17 4.21 7.00
CA PRO A 189 -5.95 3.69 8.13
C PRO A 189 -6.69 4.77 8.93
N ASP A 190 -6.17 6.00 8.99
CA ASP A 190 -6.75 7.08 9.80
C ASP A 190 -7.75 7.95 9.00
N VAL A 191 -7.97 7.68 7.70
CA VAL A 191 -8.72 8.59 6.81
C VAL A 191 -10.14 8.88 7.28
N ALA A 192 -10.87 7.88 7.77
CA ALA A 192 -12.23 8.07 8.25
C ALA A 192 -12.25 9.06 9.41
N ALA A 193 -11.32 8.91 10.36
CA ALA A 193 -11.20 9.79 11.51
C ALA A 193 -10.70 11.20 11.14
N VAL A 194 -9.81 11.30 10.14
CA VAL A 194 -9.33 12.58 9.59
C VAL A 194 -10.47 13.37 8.94
N LEU A 195 -11.30 12.71 8.12
CA LEU A 195 -12.43 13.36 7.44
C LEU A 195 -13.60 13.66 8.39
N ALA A 196 -13.77 12.87 9.46
CA ALA A 196 -14.77 13.11 10.48
C ALA A 196 -14.33 14.14 11.54
N GLY A 197 -13.04 14.45 11.65
CA GLY A 197 -12.51 15.33 12.69
C GLY A 197 -12.56 14.69 14.09
N THR A 198 -12.30 13.39 14.17
CA THR A 198 -12.36 12.61 15.41
C THR A 198 -10.98 12.25 15.96
N ILE A 199 -9.89 12.62 15.27
CA ILE A 199 -8.53 12.46 15.76
C ILE A 199 -8.32 13.31 17.02
N PRO A 200 -7.90 12.72 18.17
CA PRO A 200 -7.65 13.49 19.40
C PRO A 200 -6.48 14.48 19.26
N THR A 201 -6.58 15.62 19.95
CA THR A 201 -5.45 16.55 20.18
C THR A 201 -4.40 15.90 21.09
N ALA A 202 -3.19 16.47 21.16
CA ALA A 202 -2.13 15.96 22.05
C ALA A 202 -2.56 15.87 23.53
N SER A 203 -3.41 16.81 23.98
CA SER A 203 -3.98 16.80 25.33
C SER A 203 -5.09 15.77 25.57
N GLY A 204 -5.65 15.18 24.51
CA GLY A 204 -6.79 14.24 24.58
C GLY A 204 -8.16 14.86 24.93
N TYR A 205 -8.23 16.14 25.32
CA TYR A 205 -9.49 16.79 25.72
C TYR A 205 -10.38 17.24 24.55
N ARG A 206 -9.81 17.32 23.33
CA ARG A 206 -10.49 17.81 22.13
C ARG A 206 -10.11 16.93 20.94
N THR A 207 -10.82 17.12 19.84
CA THR A 207 -10.45 16.54 18.55
C THR A 207 -9.96 17.62 17.59
N LEU A 208 -9.15 17.21 16.62
CA LEU A 208 -8.71 18.01 15.50
C LEU A 208 -9.88 18.26 14.55
N ARG A 209 -9.86 19.40 13.85
CA ARG A 209 -10.89 19.72 12.87
C ARG A 209 -10.84 18.73 11.70
N ALA A 210 -12.00 18.41 11.16
CA ALA A 210 -12.12 17.63 9.93
C ALA A 210 -11.32 18.28 8.80
N VAL A 211 -10.58 17.48 8.05
CA VAL A 211 -9.96 17.90 6.79
C VAL A 211 -11.05 17.93 5.71
N ALA A 212 -11.07 18.97 4.89
CA ALA A 212 -12.03 19.08 3.81
C ALA A 212 -11.82 17.97 2.78
N ALA A 213 -12.91 17.34 2.31
CA ALA A 213 -12.82 16.27 1.31
C ALA A 213 -12.10 16.71 0.02
N SER A 214 -12.19 17.99 -0.37
CA SER A 214 -11.44 18.53 -1.51
C SER A 214 -9.93 18.55 -1.28
N GLU A 215 -9.51 18.94 -0.07
CA GLU A 215 -8.09 18.94 0.32
C GLU A 215 -7.54 17.51 0.34
N ALA A 216 -8.28 16.57 0.91
CA ALA A 216 -7.94 15.15 0.89
C ALA A 216 -7.73 14.61 -0.54
N ARG A 217 -8.67 14.90 -1.45
CA ARG A 217 -8.56 14.54 -2.87
C ARG A 217 -7.34 15.14 -3.54
N GLU A 218 -7.05 16.41 -3.28
CA GLU A 218 -5.89 17.10 -3.84
C GLU A 218 -4.58 16.48 -3.35
N SER A 219 -4.50 16.15 -2.06
CA SER A 219 -3.33 15.48 -1.47
C SER A 219 -3.08 14.11 -2.07
N TRP A 220 -4.13 13.26 -2.18
CA TRP A 220 -3.99 11.96 -2.83
C TRP A 220 -3.56 12.09 -4.28
N ARG A 221 -4.24 12.96 -5.05
CA ARG A 221 -3.92 13.16 -6.47
C ARG A 221 -2.45 13.55 -6.67
N LEU A 222 -1.94 14.49 -5.87
CA LEU A 222 -0.54 14.93 -5.96
C LEU A 222 0.45 13.78 -5.76
N VAL A 223 0.24 12.95 -4.74
CA VAL A 223 1.12 11.80 -4.45
C VAL A 223 0.98 10.71 -5.52
N MET A 224 -0.25 10.40 -5.96
CA MET A 224 -0.50 9.40 -6.99
C MET A 224 0.09 9.81 -8.35
N ASP A 225 -0.04 11.09 -8.74
CA ASP A 225 0.56 11.63 -9.95
C ASP A 225 2.09 11.50 -9.91
N ALA A 226 2.72 11.78 -8.76
CA ALA A 226 4.16 11.61 -8.57
C ALA A 226 4.60 10.13 -8.66
N LEU A 227 3.83 9.21 -8.05
CA LEU A 227 4.07 7.77 -8.15
C LEU A 227 4.01 7.29 -9.60
N ARG A 228 2.99 7.72 -10.37
CA ARG A 228 2.86 7.38 -11.80
C ARG A 228 4.01 7.96 -12.62
N ALA A 229 4.38 9.23 -12.38
CA ALA A 229 5.51 9.85 -13.04
C ALA A 229 6.85 9.13 -12.77
N ALA A 230 6.96 8.50 -11.59
CA ALA A 230 8.09 7.66 -11.19
C ALA A 230 8.01 6.20 -11.67
N GLY A 231 6.98 5.82 -12.44
CA GLY A 231 6.86 4.50 -13.07
C GLY A 231 5.99 3.49 -12.31
N ALA A 232 5.17 3.92 -11.34
CA ALA A 232 4.14 3.05 -10.78
C ALA A 232 3.12 2.66 -11.87
N ALA A 233 2.93 1.36 -12.07
CA ALA A 233 1.98 0.81 -13.04
C ALA A 233 0.53 0.83 -12.51
N GLU A 234 0.36 0.66 -11.20
CA GLU A 234 -0.93 0.67 -10.51
C GLU A 234 -0.78 1.34 -9.14
N VAL A 235 -1.71 2.21 -8.77
CA VAL A 235 -1.78 2.84 -7.43
C VAL A 235 -3.13 2.56 -6.78
N VAL A 236 -3.11 1.86 -5.65
CA VAL A 236 -4.29 1.46 -4.86
C VAL A 236 -4.24 2.13 -3.51
N VAL A 237 -5.38 2.61 -3.02
CA VAL A 237 -5.49 3.17 -1.67
C VAL A 237 -6.15 2.16 -0.75
N SER A 238 -5.47 1.83 0.34
CA SER A 238 -5.90 0.91 1.38
C SER A 238 -6.54 1.68 2.53
N VAL A 239 -7.75 1.26 2.92
CA VAL A 239 -8.58 1.98 3.89
C VAL A 239 -9.26 1.01 4.85
N PRO A 240 -9.64 1.46 6.05
CA PRO A 240 -10.44 0.64 6.96
C PRO A 240 -11.83 0.40 6.38
N GLU A 241 -12.55 -0.60 6.89
CA GLU A 241 -13.89 -0.95 6.42
C GLU A 241 -14.99 0.04 6.86
N VAL A 242 -14.79 0.78 7.96
CA VAL A 242 -15.79 1.71 8.51
C VAL A 242 -15.64 3.10 7.89
N GLU A 243 -16.74 3.63 7.33
CA GLU A 243 -16.83 5.00 6.77
C GLU A 243 -15.76 5.33 5.71
N ALA A 244 -15.31 4.31 4.98
CA ALA A 244 -14.28 4.43 3.96
C ALA A 244 -14.70 5.38 2.80
N PRO A 245 -13.90 6.39 2.44
CA PRO A 245 -14.28 7.41 1.46
C PRO A 245 -13.98 6.98 0.01
N PHE A 246 -14.57 5.86 -0.44
CA PHE A 246 -14.30 5.24 -1.74
C PHE A 246 -14.40 6.22 -2.93
N ASP A 247 -15.51 6.96 -3.02
CA ASP A 247 -15.73 7.90 -4.12
C ASP A 247 -14.66 9.00 -4.17
N GLN A 248 -14.18 9.45 -3.00
CA GLN A 248 -13.16 10.50 -2.93
C GLN A 248 -11.81 9.99 -3.45
N ILE A 249 -11.46 8.77 -3.08
CA ILE A 249 -10.24 8.09 -3.51
C ILE A 249 -10.24 7.84 -5.02
N LEU A 250 -11.35 7.32 -5.55
CA LEU A 250 -11.49 7.05 -6.98
C LEU A 250 -11.48 8.34 -7.80
N HIS A 251 -12.17 9.40 -7.34
CA HIS A 251 -12.13 10.72 -7.98
C HIS A 251 -10.75 11.39 -7.89
N ALA A 252 -9.94 11.07 -6.88
CA ALA A 252 -8.56 11.54 -6.82
C ALA A 252 -7.66 10.88 -7.87
N GLY A 253 -8.10 9.79 -8.50
CA GLY A 253 -7.39 9.11 -9.58
C GLY A 253 -6.76 7.77 -9.20
N ALA A 254 -7.18 7.15 -8.10
CA ALA A 254 -6.73 5.80 -7.74
C ALA A 254 -7.15 4.76 -8.80
N ASP A 255 -6.32 3.73 -8.99
CA ASP A 255 -6.64 2.59 -9.87
C ASP A 255 -7.52 1.56 -9.17
N GLY A 256 -7.50 1.56 -7.84
CA GLY A 256 -8.33 0.67 -7.04
C GLY A 256 -8.36 1.03 -5.57
N ILE A 257 -9.13 0.24 -4.83
CA ILE A 257 -9.30 0.37 -3.38
C ILE A 257 -8.97 -0.98 -2.73
N ALA A 258 -8.17 -0.97 -1.67
CA ALA A 258 -8.03 -2.11 -0.77
C ALA A 258 -8.85 -1.90 0.49
N VAL A 259 -9.71 -2.85 0.82
CA VAL A 259 -10.61 -2.73 1.97
C VAL A 259 -11.00 -4.12 2.52
N PRO A 260 -11.07 -4.27 3.86
CA PRO A 260 -11.64 -5.46 4.47
C PRO A 260 -13.14 -5.60 4.14
N LEU A 261 -13.59 -6.81 3.84
CA LEU A 261 -14.97 -7.01 3.36
C LEU A 261 -16.00 -7.20 4.48
N LYS A 262 -15.56 -7.50 5.70
CA LYS A 262 -16.40 -8.05 6.77
C LYS A 262 -17.46 -7.07 7.26
N ALA A 263 -17.12 -5.79 7.42
CA ALA A 263 -18.05 -4.78 7.90
C ALA A 263 -18.58 -3.84 6.79
N LEU A 264 -18.43 -4.21 5.51
CA LEU A 264 -18.95 -3.39 4.43
C LEU A 264 -20.48 -3.35 4.42
N THR A 265 -21.02 -2.14 4.38
CA THR A 265 -22.45 -1.88 4.21
C THR A 265 -22.90 -2.15 2.77
N SER A 266 -24.21 -2.33 2.55
CA SER A 266 -24.77 -2.47 1.19
C SER A 266 -24.38 -1.31 0.27
N ARG A 267 -24.37 -0.08 0.80
CA ARG A 267 -23.94 1.11 0.06
C ARG A 267 -22.47 1.04 -0.37
N GLN A 268 -21.59 0.58 0.51
CA GLN A 268 -20.17 0.41 0.19
C GLN A 268 -19.96 -0.67 -0.87
N TRP A 269 -20.71 -1.75 -0.80
CA TRP A 269 -20.75 -2.77 -1.84
C TRP A 269 -21.22 -2.23 -3.20
N GLU A 270 -22.28 -1.40 -3.23
CA GLU A 270 -22.72 -0.71 -4.46
C GLU A 270 -21.64 0.22 -5.03
N GLN A 271 -20.92 0.96 -4.18
CA GLN A 271 -19.79 1.79 -4.61
C GLN A 271 -18.65 0.97 -5.21
N LEU A 272 -18.30 -0.17 -4.60
CA LEU A 272 -17.29 -1.09 -5.15
C LEU A 272 -17.76 -1.70 -6.49
N ALA A 273 -19.05 -2.04 -6.62
CA ALA A 273 -19.60 -2.51 -7.88
C ALA A 273 -19.45 -1.47 -9.00
N GLY A 274 -19.82 -0.22 -8.73
CA GLY A 274 -19.63 0.88 -9.69
C GLY A 274 -18.15 1.11 -10.04
N ALA A 275 -17.24 0.92 -9.08
CA ALA A 275 -15.80 0.99 -9.33
C ALA A 275 -15.33 -0.12 -10.28
N VAL A 276 -15.77 -1.35 -10.06
CA VAL A 276 -15.45 -2.50 -10.93
C VAL A 276 -15.98 -2.30 -12.35
N GLU A 277 -17.21 -1.81 -12.49
CA GLU A 277 -17.79 -1.48 -13.81
C GLU A 277 -17.01 -0.36 -14.51
N ALA A 278 -16.46 0.59 -13.76
CA ALA A 278 -15.56 1.63 -14.25
C ALA A 278 -14.12 1.13 -14.53
N GLY A 279 -13.87 -0.18 -14.45
CA GLY A 279 -12.57 -0.80 -14.71
C GLY A 279 -11.55 -0.66 -13.58
N LYS A 280 -11.99 -0.29 -12.37
CA LYS A 280 -11.11 -0.16 -11.20
C LYS A 280 -10.86 -1.51 -10.54
N ARG A 281 -9.71 -1.63 -9.87
CA ARG A 281 -9.32 -2.81 -9.10
C ARG A 281 -9.95 -2.75 -7.71
N VAL A 282 -10.30 -3.92 -7.17
CA VAL A 282 -10.72 -4.04 -5.77
C VAL A 282 -9.85 -5.09 -5.09
N TRP A 283 -9.15 -4.66 -4.05
CA TRP A 283 -8.36 -5.56 -3.22
C TRP A 283 -9.21 -5.94 -2.00
N ALA A 284 -9.72 -7.16 -2.06
CA ALA A 284 -10.71 -7.70 -1.15
C ALA A 284 -10.04 -8.34 0.06
N GLY A 285 -10.12 -7.69 1.22
CA GLY A 285 -9.73 -8.29 2.51
C GLY A 285 -10.72 -9.38 2.93
N ALA A 286 -10.64 -10.52 2.25
CA ALA A 286 -11.59 -11.62 2.35
C ALA A 286 -11.23 -12.63 3.45
N LEU A 287 -9.96 -12.65 3.88
CA LEU A 287 -9.48 -13.57 4.90
C LEU A 287 -9.25 -12.85 6.23
N ASP A 288 -10.11 -13.12 7.20
CA ASP A 288 -9.96 -12.63 8.57
C ASP A 288 -9.04 -13.55 9.39
N VAL A 289 -7.92 -13.01 9.85
CA VAL A 289 -6.87 -13.76 10.57
C VAL A 289 -6.97 -13.55 12.10
N ALA A 290 -7.87 -12.69 12.58
CA ALA A 290 -7.94 -12.28 13.99
C ALA A 290 -8.31 -13.42 14.96
N ALA A 291 -8.92 -14.50 14.47
CA ALA A 291 -9.45 -15.58 15.30
C ALA A 291 -8.48 -16.77 15.52
N GLY A 292 -7.22 -16.68 15.06
CA GLY A 292 -6.20 -17.72 15.26
C GLY A 292 -6.40 -19.02 14.47
N GLN A 293 -7.60 -19.29 13.96
CA GLN A 293 -7.89 -20.36 13.01
C GLN A 293 -8.13 -19.79 11.62
N LEU A 294 -7.44 -20.34 10.62
CA LEU A 294 -7.66 -19.95 9.22
C LEU A 294 -9.06 -20.38 8.77
N PRO A 295 -9.87 -19.44 8.24
CA PRO A 295 -11.15 -19.76 7.62
C PRO A 295 -11.00 -20.78 6.48
N LYS A 296 -12.08 -21.53 6.21
CA LYS A 296 -12.12 -22.46 5.07
C LYS A 296 -12.17 -21.65 3.77
N VAL A 297 -11.58 -22.21 2.71
CA VAL A 297 -11.57 -21.61 1.37
C VAL A 297 -12.99 -21.31 0.89
N ALA A 298 -13.89 -22.30 1.00
CA ALA A 298 -15.29 -22.15 0.58
C ALA A 298 -16.01 -21.00 1.28
N ASP A 299 -15.76 -20.80 2.59
CA ASP A 299 -16.39 -19.72 3.36
C ASP A 299 -15.89 -18.34 2.88
N CYS A 300 -14.61 -18.23 2.51
CA CYS A 300 -14.02 -17.01 1.97
C CYS A 300 -14.49 -16.73 0.53
N VAL A 301 -14.61 -17.76 -0.29
CA VAL A 301 -15.14 -17.63 -1.66
C VAL A 301 -16.59 -17.15 -1.60
N GLU A 302 -17.43 -17.74 -0.74
CA GLU A 302 -18.83 -17.34 -0.59
C GLU A 302 -18.98 -15.94 0.00
N SER A 303 -18.08 -15.50 0.90
CA SER A 303 -18.11 -14.14 1.47
C SER A 303 -17.88 -13.05 0.42
N VAL A 304 -17.13 -13.36 -0.65
CA VAL A 304 -16.92 -12.49 -1.81
C VAL A 304 -18.04 -12.67 -2.83
N TRP A 305 -18.34 -13.91 -3.20
CA TRP A 305 -19.23 -14.24 -4.32
C TRP A 305 -20.69 -13.90 -4.04
N ARG A 306 -21.16 -14.07 -2.80
CA ARG A 306 -22.56 -13.82 -2.47
C ARG A 306 -22.95 -12.35 -2.65
N PRO A 307 -22.25 -11.35 -2.07
CA PRO A 307 -22.51 -9.95 -2.35
C PRO A 307 -22.36 -9.62 -3.84
N TRP A 308 -21.33 -10.16 -4.50
CA TRP A 308 -21.07 -9.94 -5.92
C TRP A 308 -22.26 -10.31 -6.80
N ARG A 309 -22.80 -11.51 -6.60
CA ARG A 309 -23.99 -12.01 -7.31
C ARG A 309 -25.25 -11.22 -6.93
N GLN A 310 -25.40 -10.81 -5.67
CA GLN A 310 -26.56 -10.02 -5.22
C GLN A 310 -26.61 -8.63 -5.87
N LEU A 311 -25.45 -8.03 -6.15
CA LEU A 311 -25.33 -6.76 -6.88
C LEU A 311 -25.50 -6.94 -8.40
N GLY A 312 -25.60 -8.17 -8.89
CA GLY A 312 -25.75 -8.47 -10.32
C GLY A 312 -24.47 -8.35 -11.14
N LEU A 313 -23.30 -8.28 -10.50
CA LEU A 313 -22.02 -8.23 -11.21
C LEU A 313 -21.76 -9.59 -11.90
N PRO A 314 -21.29 -9.59 -13.15
CA PRO A 314 -21.00 -10.82 -13.86
C PRO A 314 -19.77 -11.53 -13.25
N ALA A 315 -19.74 -12.86 -13.35
CA ALA A 315 -18.64 -13.67 -12.82
C ALA A 315 -17.29 -13.33 -13.47
N SER A 316 -17.30 -12.97 -14.77
CA SER A 316 -16.12 -12.53 -15.50
C SER A 316 -15.45 -11.29 -14.90
N SER A 317 -16.22 -10.42 -14.22
CA SER A 317 -15.67 -9.24 -13.58
C SER A 317 -14.89 -9.56 -12.29
N LEU A 318 -14.94 -10.81 -11.79
CA LEU A 318 -14.11 -11.23 -10.65
C LEU A 318 -12.61 -11.06 -10.94
N ALA A 319 -12.19 -11.06 -12.22
CA ALA A 319 -10.82 -10.78 -12.61
C ALA A 319 -10.30 -9.40 -12.14
N SER A 320 -11.18 -8.45 -11.81
CA SER A 320 -10.80 -7.16 -11.21
C SER A 320 -10.36 -7.27 -9.73
N LEU A 321 -10.62 -8.41 -9.10
CA LEU A 321 -10.31 -8.66 -7.69
C LEU A 321 -8.86 -9.10 -7.47
N ARG A 322 -8.33 -8.66 -6.34
CA ARG A 322 -7.14 -9.23 -5.71
C ARG A 322 -7.47 -9.55 -4.26
N VAL A 323 -7.27 -10.78 -3.83
CA VAL A 323 -7.60 -11.21 -2.46
C VAL A 323 -6.45 -10.85 -1.53
N THR A 324 -6.79 -10.26 -0.39
CA THR A 324 -5.85 -9.85 0.67
C THR A 324 -6.30 -10.40 2.03
N PRO A 325 -5.41 -10.43 3.03
CA PRO A 325 -5.88 -10.55 4.42
C PRO A 325 -6.68 -9.29 4.81
N SER A 326 -7.48 -9.38 5.86
CA SER A 326 -8.24 -8.25 6.42
C SER A 326 -7.37 -7.23 7.15
N ALA A 327 -6.17 -7.62 7.58
CA ALA A 327 -5.21 -6.78 8.29
C ALA A 327 -3.77 -7.21 7.99
N GLY A 328 -2.81 -6.35 8.36
CA GLY A 328 -1.38 -6.68 8.28
C GLY A 328 -1.01 -7.87 9.17
N LEU A 329 0.05 -8.60 8.80
CA LEU A 329 0.41 -9.87 9.42
C LEU A 329 1.49 -9.75 10.52
N ALA A 330 1.95 -8.54 10.83
CA ALA A 330 3.04 -8.30 11.78
C ALA A 330 2.80 -8.86 13.20
N GLY A 331 1.55 -9.02 13.63
CA GLY A 331 1.19 -9.58 14.94
C GLY A 331 1.16 -11.12 15.00
N HIS A 332 1.43 -11.82 13.89
CA HIS A 332 1.39 -13.27 13.79
C HIS A 332 2.78 -13.91 13.92
N SER A 333 2.86 -15.24 13.95
CA SER A 333 4.14 -15.92 13.71
C SER A 333 4.45 -16.03 12.21
N PRO A 334 5.74 -16.14 11.81
CA PRO A 334 6.10 -16.38 10.40
C PRO A 334 5.35 -17.57 9.78
N ALA A 335 5.24 -18.68 10.51
CA ALA A 335 4.50 -19.87 10.05
C ALA A 335 3.00 -19.59 9.82
N GLN A 336 2.37 -18.80 10.70
CA GLN A 336 0.97 -18.39 10.51
C GLN A 336 0.83 -17.47 9.29
N ALA A 337 1.75 -16.51 9.12
CA ALA A 337 1.74 -15.62 7.96
C ALA A 337 1.94 -16.37 6.64
N THR A 338 2.85 -17.36 6.59
CA THR A 338 3.00 -18.27 5.44
C THR A 338 1.68 -19.00 5.14
N ALA A 339 1.05 -19.59 6.17
CA ALA A 339 -0.20 -20.31 6.00
C ALA A 339 -1.36 -19.40 5.54
N VAL A 340 -1.34 -18.12 5.93
CA VAL A 340 -2.26 -17.10 5.39
C VAL A 340 -2.02 -16.89 3.89
N LEU A 341 -0.78 -16.69 3.45
CA LEU A 341 -0.48 -16.50 2.02
C LEU A 341 -0.95 -17.70 1.19
N GLY A 342 -0.60 -18.92 1.62
CA GLY A 342 -1.07 -20.14 0.95
C GLY A 342 -2.59 -20.33 1.00
N ARG A 343 -3.28 -19.77 1.99
CA ARG A 343 -4.75 -19.75 2.00
C ARG A 343 -5.32 -18.74 0.99
N LEU A 344 -4.68 -17.58 0.83
CA LEU A 344 -5.12 -16.55 -0.11
C LEU A 344 -5.02 -17.02 -1.55
N THR A 345 -3.95 -17.73 -1.92
CA THR A 345 -3.81 -18.33 -3.25
C THR A 345 -4.93 -19.32 -3.54
N GLN A 346 -5.23 -20.21 -2.59
CA GLN A 346 -6.37 -21.14 -2.70
C GLN A 346 -7.74 -20.44 -2.82
N VAL A 347 -7.92 -19.30 -2.15
CA VAL A 347 -9.16 -18.50 -2.28
C VAL A 347 -9.24 -17.83 -3.65
N ALA A 348 -8.12 -17.31 -4.17
CA ALA A 348 -8.06 -16.79 -5.53
C ALA A 348 -8.41 -17.87 -6.56
N ASP A 349 -7.85 -19.07 -6.44
CA ASP A 349 -8.17 -20.22 -7.30
C ASP A 349 -9.65 -20.60 -7.22
N GLY A 350 -10.21 -20.62 -6.01
CA GLY A 350 -11.64 -20.90 -5.81
C GLY A 350 -12.55 -19.86 -6.48
N LEU A 351 -12.18 -18.58 -6.45
CA LEU A 351 -12.92 -17.53 -7.16
C LEU A 351 -12.75 -17.62 -8.68
N ASN A 352 -11.56 -18.00 -9.16
CA ASN A 352 -11.33 -18.25 -10.58
C ASN A 352 -12.18 -19.41 -11.12
N GLN A 353 -12.36 -20.47 -10.33
CA GLN A 353 -13.27 -21.57 -10.68
C GLN A 353 -14.73 -21.10 -10.79
N VAL A 354 -15.16 -20.18 -9.92
CA VAL A 354 -16.49 -19.56 -9.99
C VAL A 354 -16.61 -18.64 -11.22
N ALA A 355 -15.54 -17.97 -11.63
CA ALA A 355 -15.56 -17.11 -12.82
C ALA A 355 -15.67 -17.89 -14.15
N LEU A 356 -15.17 -19.13 -14.17
CA LEU A 356 -15.14 -20.00 -15.35
C LEU A 356 -16.38 -20.90 -15.49
N GLY A 357 -17.16 -21.10 -14.42
CA GLY A 357 -18.32 -21.99 -14.35
C GLY A 357 -19.66 -21.27 -14.37
#